data_AF-A0A1F9P7P3-F1
#
_entry.id   AF-A0A1F9P7P3-F1
#
_cell.length_a   1.000
_cell.length_b   1.000
_cell.length_c   1.000
_cell.angle_alpha   90.00
_cell.angle_beta   90.00
_cell.angle_gamma   90.00
#
_symmetry.space_group_name_H-M   'P 1'
#
loop_
_entity.id
_entity.type
_entity.pdbx_description
1 polymer ?
#
loop_
_entity_poly.entity_id
_entity_poly.type
_entity_poly.pdbx_seq_one_letter_code
_entity_poly.pdbx_strand_id
1 'polypeptide(L)' 'MSFLSDHQNHPNSICHHIDNTKTPEMASMSRASFIMIPGELKIHIAFGLPCENQYFEYSLSH' A
#
# COMPACT_ATOMS: atom_id res chain seq x y z
N MET A 1 7.06 2.42 8.78
CA MET A 1 6.29 2.12 7.55
C MET A 1 5.41 0.86 7.70
N SER A 2 5.14 0.37 8.92
CA SER A 2 4.38 -0.88 9.14
C SER A 2 2.86 -0.72 9.07
N PHE A 3 2.33 0.50 9.27
CA PHE A 3 0.89 0.74 9.35
C PHE A 3 0.14 0.40 8.05
N LEU A 4 0.72 0.71 6.89
CA LEU A 4 0.09 0.43 5.59
C LEU A 4 0.15 -1.06 5.21
N SER A 5 1.00 -1.84 5.90
CA SER A 5 1.12 -3.28 5.77
C SER A 5 0.28 -4.04 6.81
N ASP A 6 -0.62 -3.36 7.53
CA ASP A 6 -1.46 -3.97 8.56
C ASP A 6 -2.52 -4.92 7.97
N HIS A 7 -2.73 -6.04 8.68
CA HIS A 7 -3.62 -7.13 8.30
C HIS A 7 -4.77 -7.36 9.29
N GLN A 8 -5.12 -6.38 10.13
CA GLN A 8 -6.29 -6.50 10.98
C GLN A 8 -7.54 -6.61 10.10
N ASN A 9 -8.31 -7.69 10.26
CA ASN A 9 -9.47 -8.05 9.43
C ASN A 9 -9.13 -8.53 8.00
N HIS A 10 -7.98 -9.19 7.80
CA HIS A 10 -7.62 -9.84 6.54
C HIS A 10 -8.75 -10.76 5.99
N PRO A 11 -9.04 -10.75 4.67
CA PRO A 11 -8.34 -10.02 3.60
C PRO A 11 -8.79 -8.55 3.44
N ASN A 12 -9.85 -8.16 4.13
CA ASN A 12 -10.45 -6.82 4.07
C ASN A 12 -9.79 -5.84 5.07
N SER A 13 -8.45 -5.84 5.10
CA SER A 13 -7.58 -5.00 5.96
C SER A 13 -7.05 -3.75 5.23
N ILE A 14 -6.23 -2.94 5.90
CA ILE A 14 -5.52 -1.79 5.29
C ILE A 14 -4.62 -2.26 4.14
N CYS A 15 -3.79 -3.27 4.39
CA CYS A 15 -3.19 -4.04 3.32
C CYS A 15 -4.27 -4.96 2.75
N HIS A 16 -5.03 -4.49 1.77
CA HIS A 16 -6.20 -5.18 1.24
C HIS A 16 -5.79 -6.27 0.25
N HIS A 17 -6.25 -7.50 0.46
CA HIS A 17 -6.01 -8.64 -0.42
C HIS A 17 -7.32 -9.09 -1.08
N ILE A 18 -7.20 -9.84 -2.18
CA ILE A 18 -8.35 -10.42 -2.87
C ILE A 18 -9.12 -11.33 -1.90
N ASP A 19 -10.40 -11.05 -1.74
CA ASP A 19 -11.33 -11.91 -1.01
C ASP A 19 -11.99 -12.90 -1.97
N ASN A 20 -11.47 -14.14 -1.98
CA ASN A 20 -11.96 -15.20 -2.86
C ASN A 20 -13.39 -15.66 -2.52
N THR A 21 -14.00 -15.16 -1.44
CA THR A 21 -15.40 -15.44 -1.11
C THR A 21 -16.39 -14.49 -1.81
N LYS A 22 -15.90 -13.38 -2.36
CA LYS A 22 -16.70 -12.39 -3.09
C LYS A 22 -16.74 -12.70 -4.59
N THR A 23 -17.73 -12.14 -5.27
CA THR A 23 -17.81 -12.27 -6.73
C THR A 23 -16.65 -11.53 -7.41
N PRO A 24 -16.26 -11.89 -8.64
CA PRO A 24 -15.15 -11.25 -9.35
C PRO A 24 -15.30 -9.72 -9.48
N GLU A 25 -16.53 -9.22 -9.62
CA GLU A 25 -16.83 -7.79 -9.75
C GLU A 25 -16.57 -7.02 -8.45
N MET A 26 -16.57 -7.72 -7.31
CA MET A 26 -16.31 -7.15 -5.98
C MET A 26 -14.88 -7.42 -5.51
N ALA A 27 -14.07 -8.13 -6.30
CA ALA A 27 -12.69 -8.43 -5.95
C ALA A 27 -11.81 -7.18 -6.12
N SER A 28 -11.17 -6.76 -5.04
CA SER A 28 -10.21 -5.65 -5.02
C SER A 28 -8.97 -6.00 -4.22
N MET A 29 -7.85 -5.32 -4.48
CA MET A 29 -6.62 -5.44 -3.70
C MET A 29 -5.86 -4.11 -3.71
N SER A 30 -5.04 -3.87 -2.69
CA SER A 30 -4.12 -2.74 -2.68
C SER A 30 -3.07 -2.91 -3.79
N ARG A 31 -2.97 -1.92 -4.68
CA ARG A 31 -2.05 -1.94 -5.83
C ARG A 31 -0.81 -1.07 -5.65
N ALA A 32 -0.84 -0.16 -4.70
CA ALA A 32 0.28 0.67 -4.30
C ALA A 32 0.00 1.27 -2.91
N SER A 33 1.04 1.77 -2.27
CA SER A 33 0.91 2.58 -1.07
C SER A 33 1.94 3.71 -1.08
N PHE A 34 1.57 4.85 -0.47
CA PHE A 34 2.32 6.09 -0.56
C PHE A 34 2.49 6.67 0.83
N ILE A 35 3.73 7.02 1.20
CA ILE A 35 4.05 7.78 2.41
C ILE A 35 4.70 9.07 1.94
N MET A 36 4.00 10.19 2.09
CA MET A 36 4.49 11.50 1.68
C MET A 36 4.99 12.26 2.90
N ILE A 37 6.17 12.88 2.77
CA ILE A 37 6.77 13.75 3.78
C ILE A 37 6.95 15.13 3.12
N PRO A 38 5.91 15.97 3.08
CA PRO A 38 5.96 17.23 2.32
C PRO A 38 7.06 18.18 2.80
N GLY A 39 7.34 18.21 4.11
CA GLY A 39 8.40 19.04 4.70
C GLY A 39 9.81 18.66 4.22
N GLU A 40 9.99 17.46 3.67
CA GLU A 40 11.24 16.99 3.10
C GLU A 40 11.20 16.90 1.56
N LEU A 41 10.07 17.24 0.93
CA LEU A 41 9.84 17.04 -0.50
C LEU A 41 10.10 15.60 -0.95
N LYS A 42 9.77 14.63 -0.08
CA LYS A 42 9.96 13.20 -0.32
C LYS A 42 8.64 12.45 -0.38
N ILE A 43 8.62 11.39 -1.18
CA ILE A 43 7.58 10.38 -1.18
C ILE A 43 8.21 9.00 -1.22
N HIS A 44 7.68 8.09 -0.42
CA HIS A 44 8.01 6.66 -0.47
C HIS A 44 6.84 5.91 -1.10
N ILE A 45 7.11 5.07 -2.09
CA ILE A 45 6.10 4.32 -2.84
C ILE A 45 6.44 2.84 -2.82
N ALA A 46 5.50 2.01 -2.36
CA ALA A 46 5.54 0.57 -2.62
C ALA A 46 4.65 0.26 -3.82
N PHE A 47 5.21 -0.40 -4.84
CA PHE A 47 4.47 -0.84 -6.02
C PHE A 47 3.93 -2.25 -5.79
N GLY A 48 2.62 -2.38 -5.59
CA GLY A 48 1.98 -3.61 -5.14
C GLY A 48 1.59 -3.57 -3.66
N LEU A 49 1.41 -4.74 -3.07
CA LEU A 49 1.06 -4.90 -1.66
C LEU A 49 2.24 -4.45 -0.78
N PRO A 50 2.07 -3.51 0.16
CA PRO A 50 3.15 -3.02 1.00
C PRO A 50 3.71 -4.07 1.99
N CYS A 51 3.03 -5.20 2.18
CA CYS A 51 3.57 -6.32 2.94
C CYS A 51 4.53 -7.22 2.14
N GLU A 52 4.49 -7.15 0.81
CA GLU A 52 5.29 -7.97 -0.12
C GLU A 52 6.32 -7.16 -0.92
N ASN A 53 6.16 -5.83 -0.92
CA ASN A 53 6.96 -4.93 -1.75
C ASN A 53 7.67 -3.89 -0.89
N GLN A 54 8.92 -3.62 -1.23
CA GLN A 54 9.69 -2.54 -0.60
C GLN A 54 9.19 -1.16 -1.05
N TYR A 55 9.52 -0.15 -0.24
CA TYR A 55 9.30 1.25 -0.60
C TYR A 55 10.50 1.82 -1.35
N PHE A 56 10.22 2.52 -2.45
CA PHE A 56 11.18 3.34 -3.18
C PHE A 56 10.99 4.80 -2.79
N GLU A 57 12.09 5.48 -2.45
CA GLU A 57 12.08 6.92 -2.17
C GLU A 57 12.24 7.72 -3.46
N TYR A 58 11.44 8.77 -3.60
CA TYR A 58 11.59 9.81 -4.60
C TYR A 58 11.66 11.15 -3.88
N SER A 59 12.58 12.00 -4.30
CA SER A 59 12.78 13.33 -3.75
C SER A 59 12.76 14.38 -4.85
N LEU A 60 12.20 15.55 -4.58
CA LEU A 60 12.42 16.72 -5.41
C LEU A 60 13.64 17.48 -4.90
N SER A 61 14.64 17.66 -5.75
CA SER A 61 15.79 18.52 -5.50
C SER A 61 15.53 19.89 -6.13
N HIS A 62 15.75 20.96 -5.37
CA HIS A 62 15.79 22.33 -5.88
C HIS A 62 17.13 22.63 -6.55
#